data_AF-A0A2W5X028-F1
#
_entry.id   AF-A0A2W5X028-F1
#
_cell.length_a   1.000
_cell.length_b   1.000
_cell.length_c   1.000
_cell.angle_alpha   90.00
_cell.angle_beta   90.00
_cell.angle_gamma   90.00
#
_symmetry.space_group_name_H-M   'P 1'
#
loop_
_entity.id
_entity.type
_entity.pdbx_description
1 polymer ?
#
loop_
_entity_poly.entity_id
_entity_poly.type
_entity_poly.pdbx_seq_one_letter_code
_entity_poly.pdbx_strand_id
1 'polypeptide(L)'
;MKLKAAPSLAEALPVWLKIGLLGFGGPAGQIALLHKEVVESRDWVDEDEFARALSFCMLLPGPEAQQLATWLGWRLHGIRGGVAAGLLFVLPGLLVMLGLSALYVVHGRSDWAAPVLLGLKAAVVALVLQALLKIGKRAVKDRMSAFVCGAAFLLLAFTAVPFPLVVLGAGVLGWLSAKDVSEPVADPTSPTRGQGRTALACLVLWLAPIGLAWLLAPGSTLAWMGLAFGGLAAISFGGAYAALAYLGQAASAFGWLTATQMLDGLGLAETTPGPLILVFVFVGFVGAFQTAAPEWAWVLAILGGLMAAWTTFAPSFLWIFAGGPLFERWGRRPSPARALALISAAAVGVIGQLALWFALHLLFRSGQTLEAGPVRVLLPDPASLDYAALGLTVLALALASRLPMLAMIGVMIAAGVLLKMVGLS
;
A
#
# COMPACT_ATOMS: atom_id res chain seq x y z
N MET A 1 12.35 -16.22 29.42
CA MET A 1 11.13 -15.77 30.13
C MET A 1 10.03 -16.79 29.81
N LYS A 2 9.19 -17.22 30.77
CA LYS A 2 8.12 -18.18 30.47
C LYS A 2 6.95 -17.44 29.81
N LEU A 3 6.54 -17.87 28.62
CA LEU A 3 5.36 -17.33 27.93
C LEU A 3 4.11 -17.49 28.80
N LYS A 4 3.20 -16.51 28.73
CA LYS A 4 1.89 -16.62 29.41
C LYS A 4 1.01 -17.62 28.68
N ALA A 5 0.01 -18.15 29.37
CA ALA A 5 -1.00 -19.00 28.73
C ALA A 5 -1.66 -18.24 27.56
N ALA A 6 -1.88 -18.93 26.45
CA ALA A 6 -2.55 -18.34 25.29
C ALA A 6 -3.93 -17.82 25.73
N PRO A 7 -4.31 -16.58 25.34
CA PRO A 7 -5.58 -16.00 25.73
C PRO A 7 -6.74 -16.80 25.11
N SER A 8 -7.93 -16.67 25.65
CA SER A 8 -9.13 -17.06 24.92
C SER A 8 -9.33 -16.17 23.69
N LEU A 9 -10.10 -16.65 22.70
CA LEU A 9 -10.41 -15.85 21.51
C LEU A 9 -11.13 -14.54 21.88
N ALA A 10 -12.03 -14.60 22.86
CA ALA A 10 -12.78 -13.43 23.35
C ALA A 10 -11.86 -12.36 23.95
N GLU A 11 -10.81 -12.77 24.67
CA GLU A 11 -9.81 -11.85 25.22
C GLU A 11 -8.88 -11.27 24.14
N ALA A 12 -8.67 -12.00 23.03
CA ALA A 12 -7.84 -11.54 21.93
C ALA A 12 -8.55 -10.52 21.01
N LEU A 13 -9.87 -10.65 20.80
CA LEU A 13 -10.66 -9.73 19.96
C LEU A 13 -10.47 -8.23 20.29
N PRO A 14 -10.61 -7.76 21.54
CA PRO A 14 -10.41 -6.35 21.86
C PRO A 14 -8.98 -5.89 21.63
N VAL A 15 -7.98 -6.78 21.71
CA VAL A 15 -6.58 -6.46 21.43
C VAL A 15 -6.39 -6.25 19.92
N TRP A 16 -6.93 -7.12 19.08
CA TRP A 16 -6.88 -6.92 17.62
C TRP A 16 -7.59 -5.65 17.18
N LEU A 17 -8.76 -5.35 17.77
CA LEU A 17 -9.48 -4.11 17.51
C LEU A 17 -8.68 -2.88 17.97
N LYS A 18 -8.07 -2.93 19.16
CA LYS A 18 -7.18 -1.87 19.67
C LYS A 18 -6.02 -1.63 18.71
N ILE A 19 -5.38 -2.69 18.21
CA ILE A 19 -4.29 -2.58 17.23
C ILE A 19 -4.80 -1.92 15.94
N GLY A 20 -5.98 -2.31 15.45
CA GLY A 20 -6.60 -1.69 14.27
C GLY A 20 -6.95 -0.21 14.47
N LEU A 21 -7.38 0.19 15.68
CA LEU A 21 -7.70 1.59 16.01
C LEU A 21 -6.48 2.47 16.24
N LEU A 22 -5.36 1.90 16.70
CA LEU A 22 -4.15 2.64 17.07
C LEU A 22 -3.01 2.47 16.07
N GLY A 23 -3.22 1.73 14.97
CA GLY A 23 -2.22 1.36 13.97
C GLY A 23 -1.77 2.50 13.06
N PHE A 24 -1.33 3.63 13.62
CA PHE A 24 -0.76 4.76 12.90
C PHE A 24 0.75 4.60 12.66
N GLY A 25 1.32 5.42 11.78
CA GLY A 25 2.77 5.51 11.55
C GLY A 25 3.31 4.54 10.49
N GLY A 26 2.46 4.15 9.54
CA GLY A 26 2.83 3.25 8.44
C GLY A 26 3.23 1.84 8.90
N PRO A 27 3.84 1.03 8.01
CA PRO A 27 4.16 -0.37 8.32
C PRO A 27 5.05 -0.52 9.56
N ALA A 28 6.03 0.37 9.74
CA ALA A 28 6.94 0.30 10.89
C ALA A 28 6.23 0.59 12.23
N GLY A 29 5.36 1.60 12.29
CA GLY A 29 4.57 1.91 13.48
C GLY A 29 3.59 0.79 13.82
N GLN A 30 2.95 0.20 12.80
CA GLN A 30 2.03 -0.92 12.97
C GLN A 30 2.71 -2.20 13.44
N ILE A 31 3.87 -2.55 12.87
CA ILE A 31 4.67 -3.70 13.31
C ILE A 31 5.16 -3.49 14.74
N ALA A 32 5.61 -2.27 15.09
CA ALA A 32 6.01 -1.95 16.45
C ALA A 32 4.84 -2.05 17.44
N LEU A 33 3.63 -1.63 17.05
CA LEU A 33 2.44 -1.78 17.87
C LEU A 33 2.05 -3.25 18.07
N LEU A 34 2.11 -4.05 17.00
CA LEU A 34 1.90 -5.50 17.08
C LEU A 34 2.88 -6.16 18.04
N HIS A 35 4.17 -5.84 17.91
CA HIS A 35 5.23 -6.32 18.80
C HIS A 35 4.97 -5.92 20.25
N LYS A 36 4.75 -4.63 20.51
CA LYS A 36 4.44 -4.11 21.84
C LYS A 36 3.24 -4.80 22.49
N GLU A 37 2.14 -5.00 21.75
CA GLU A 37 0.91 -5.56 22.35
C GLU A 37 0.99 -7.08 22.56
N VAL A 38 1.64 -7.82 21.66
CA VAL A 38 1.64 -9.30 21.64
C VAL A 38 2.86 -9.89 22.33
N VAL A 39 4.03 -9.27 22.17
CA VAL A 39 5.31 -9.71 22.73
C VAL A 39 5.53 -9.01 24.08
N GLU A 40 5.74 -7.70 24.09
CA GLU A 40 6.19 -6.98 25.30
C GLU A 40 5.11 -6.91 26.41
N SER A 41 3.89 -6.55 26.06
CA SER A 41 2.83 -6.28 27.06
C SER A 41 2.17 -7.56 27.56
N ARG A 42 2.15 -8.62 26.74
CA ARG A 42 1.32 -9.81 26.98
C ARG A 42 2.07 -11.13 26.97
N ASP A 43 3.29 -11.18 26.45
CA ASP A 43 4.10 -12.40 26.38
C ASP A 43 3.34 -13.58 25.74
N TRP A 44 2.52 -13.31 24.72
CA TRP A 44 1.75 -14.33 23.99
C TRP A 44 2.61 -15.06 22.94
N VAL A 45 3.61 -14.37 22.42
CA VAL A 45 4.56 -14.84 21.41
C VAL A 45 5.95 -14.35 21.82
N ASP A 46 6.98 -15.18 21.62
CA ASP A 46 8.36 -14.79 21.92
C ASP A 46 9.01 -13.97 20.80
N GLU A 47 10.14 -13.35 21.12
CA GLU A 47 10.89 -12.46 20.22
C GLU A 47 11.32 -13.17 18.93
N ASP A 48 11.80 -14.41 19.05
CA ASP A 48 12.33 -15.17 17.92
C ASP A 48 11.19 -15.62 16.98
N GLU A 49 10.05 -16.02 17.55
CA GLU A 49 8.85 -16.37 16.82
C GLU A 49 8.27 -15.16 16.08
N PHE A 50 8.21 -14.00 16.74
CA PHE A 50 7.79 -12.75 16.10
C PHE A 50 8.72 -12.36 14.95
N ALA A 51 10.04 -12.42 15.16
CA ALA A 51 11.04 -12.08 14.14
C ALA A 51 10.97 -13.03 12.93
N ARG A 52 10.77 -14.33 13.15
CA ARG A 52 10.56 -15.32 12.09
C ARG A 52 9.27 -15.03 11.31
N ALA A 53 8.17 -14.77 12.01
CA ALA A 53 6.88 -14.45 11.39
C ALA A 53 6.95 -13.18 10.55
N LEU A 54 7.62 -12.14 11.04
CA LEU A 54 7.86 -10.90 10.31
C LEU A 54 8.69 -11.15 9.05
N SER A 55 9.78 -11.90 9.18
CA SER A 55 10.65 -12.25 8.05
C SER A 55 9.88 -13.03 6.98
N PHE A 56 9.00 -13.95 7.40
CA PHE A 56 8.11 -14.66 6.49
C PHE A 56 7.12 -13.73 5.78
N CYS A 57 6.44 -12.84 6.51
CA CYS A 57 5.48 -11.89 5.92
C CYS A 57 6.15 -10.90 4.95
N MET A 58 7.43 -10.57 5.14
CA MET A 58 8.19 -9.74 4.19
C MET A 58 8.47 -10.44 2.85
N LEU A 59 8.32 -11.77 2.75
CA LEU A 59 8.46 -12.52 1.50
C LEU A 59 7.15 -12.62 0.72
N LEU A 60 6.01 -12.34 1.37
CA LEU A 60 4.69 -12.47 0.79
C LEU A 60 4.29 -11.18 0.05
N PRO A 61 3.51 -11.28 -1.03
CA PRO A 61 2.93 -10.09 -1.65
C PRO A 61 1.77 -9.56 -0.79
N GLY A 62 1.71 -8.24 -0.61
CA GLY A 62 0.64 -7.54 0.10
C GLY A 62 1.10 -6.78 1.36
N PRO A 63 0.15 -6.29 2.18
CA PRO A 63 0.44 -5.42 3.32
C PRO A 63 1.01 -6.20 4.51
N GLU A 64 2.29 -6.00 4.81
CA GLU A 64 3.08 -6.83 5.72
C GLU A 64 2.54 -6.82 7.15
N ALA A 65 2.10 -5.65 7.64
CA ALA A 65 1.57 -5.52 9.00
C ALA A 65 0.23 -6.27 9.19
N GLN A 66 -0.64 -6.24 8.18
CA GLN A 66 -1.91 -6.97 8.21
C GLN A 66 -1.67 -8.49 8.11
N GLN A 67 -0.70 -8.91 7.31
CA GLN A 67 -0.28 -10.30 7.21
C GLN A 67 0.29 -10.81 8.53
N LEU A 68 1.13 -10.02 9.18
CA LEU A 68 1.67 -10.35 10.50
C LEU A 68 0.57 -10.45 11.55
N ALA A 69 -0.39 -9.51 11.58
CA ALA A 69 -1.54 -9.61 12.47
C ALA A 69 -2.36 -10.89 12.22
N THR A 70 -2.60 -11.22 10.94
CA THR A 70 -3.29 -12.44 10.53
C THR A 70 -2.52 -13.69 10.95
N TRP A 71 -1.20 -13.70 10.80
CA TRP A 71 -0.33 -14.80 11.20
C TRP A 71 -0.34 -14.99 12.72
N LEU A 72 -0.20 -13.90 13.49
CA LEU A 72 -0.22 -13.95 14.97
C LEU A 72 -1.58 -14.43 15.49
N GLY A 73 -2.68 -13.93 14.92
CA GLY A 73 -4.02 -14.43 15.23
C GLY A 73 -4.19 -15.90 14.87
N TRP A 74 -3.66 -16.31 13.72
CA TRP A 74 -3.66 -17.71 13.29
C TRP A 74 -2.87 -18.61 14.23
N ARG A 75 -1.72 -18.13 14.69
CA ARG A 75 -0.85 -18.83 15.62
C ARG A 75 -1.50 -19.03 17.00
N LEU A 76 -2.33 -18.10 17.44
CA LEU A 76 -3.02 -18.17 18.74
C LEU A 76 -4.32 -18.98 18.70
N HIS A 77 -5.13 -18.89 17.63
CA HIS A 77 -6.46 -19.55 17.59
C HIS A 77 -6.80 -20.19 16.23
N GLY A 78 -5.80 -20.57 15.44
CA GLY A 78 -6.00 -21.15 14.11
C GLY A 78 -6.72 -20.19 13.16
N ILE A 79 -7.40 -20.74 12.14
CA ILE A 79 -8.06 -19.94 11.08
C ILE A 79 -8.99 -18.87 11.66
N ARG A 80 -9.73 -19.18 12.74
CA ARG A 80 -10.66 -18.22 13.37
C ARG A 80 -9.93 -17.02 13.95
N GLY A 81 -8.81 -17.24 14.63
CA GLY A 81 -7.98 -16.16 15.15
C GLY A 81 -7.34 -15.33 14.05
N GLY A 82 -6.86 -15.99 12.98
CA GLY A 82 -6.26 -15.30 11.84
C GLY A 82 -7.25 -14.40 11.10
N VAL A 83 -8.46 -14.91 10.82
CA VAL A 83 -9.55 -14.13 10.22
C VAL A 83 -9.93 -12.96 11.12
N ALA A 84 -10.13 -13.20 12.41
CA ALA A 84 -10.49 -12.14 13.35
C ALA A 84 -9.41 -11.04 13.44
N ALA A 85 -8.14 -11.42 13.61
CA ALA A 85 -7.02 -10.49 13.71
C ALA A 85 -6.83 -9.68 12.43
N GLY A 86 -6.83 -10.35 11.27
CA GLY A 86 -6.66 -9.70 9.97
C GLY A 86 -7.80 -8.73 9.64
N LEU A 87 -9.05 -9.10 9.92
CA LEU A 87 -10.20 -8.23 9.67
C LEU A 87 -10.25 -7.05 10.65
N LEU A 88 -10.06 -7.28 11.95
CA LEU A 88 -10.09 -6.21 12.95
C LEU A 88 -8.92 -5.23 12.82
N PHE A 89 -7.81 -5.66 12.20
CA PHE A 89 -6.71 -4.78 11.85
C PHE A 89 -7.09 -3.77 10.75
N VAL A 90 -7.92 -4.17 9.78
CA VAL A 90 -8.28 -3.35 8.61
C VAL A 90 -9.58 -2.57 8.81
N LEU A 91 -10.55 -3.18 9.48
CA LEU A 91 -11.93 -2.68 9.55
C LEU A 91 -12.04 -1.25 10.09
N PRO A 92 -11.35 -0.84 11.17
CA PRO A 92 -11.43 0.54 11.65
C PRO A 92 -10.96 1.56 10.60
N GLY A 93 -9.81 1.31 9.98
CA GLY A 93 -9.27 2.14 8.92
C GLY A 93 -10.16 2.18 7.67
N LEU A 94 -10.74 1.05 7.29
CA LEU A 94 -11.71 0.96 6.19
C LEU A 94 -12.93 1.86 6.44
N LEU A 95 -13.52 1.81 7.62
CA LEU A 95 -14.69 2.62 7.96
C LEU A 95 -14.35 4.12 7.96
N VAL A 96 -13.20 4.50 8.54
CA VAL A 96 -12.72 5.89 8.50
C VAL A 96 -12.48 6.33 7.06
N MET A 97 -11.84 5.51 6.24
CA MET A 97 -11.52 5.86 4.86
C MET A 97 -12.78 5.99 3.98
N LEU A 98 -13.78 5.12 4.15
CA LEU A 98 -15.08 5.26 3.50
C LEU A 98 -15.76 6.58 3.91
N GLY A 99 -15.73 6.91 5.21
CA GLY A 99 -16.25 8.18 5.72
C GLY A 99 -15.53 9.41 5.16
N LEU A 100 -14.20 9.39 5.12
CA LEU A 100 -13.39 10.46 4.52
C LEU A 100 -13.61 10.58 3.00
N SER A 101 -13.80 9.46 2.31
CA SER A 101 -14.12 9.47 0.87
C SER A 101 -15.49 10.07 0.60
N ALA A 102 -16.51 9.71 1.40
CA ALA A 102 -17.83 10.32 1.35
C ALA A 102 -17.77 11.83 1.63
N LEU A 103 -17.02 12.23 2.66
CA LEU A 103 -16.81 13.63 3.01
C LEU A 103 -16.13 14.40 1.87
N TYR A 104 -15.12 13.80 1.24
CA TYR A 104 -14.39 14.38 0.11
C TYR A 104 -15.31 14.63 -1.10
N VAL A 105 -16.16 13.66 -1.45
CA VAL A 105 -17.08 13.81 -2.59
C VAL A 105 -18.10 14.93 -2.37
N VAL A 106 -18.57 15.12 -1.13
CA VAL A 106 -19.58 16.15 -0.81
C VAL A 106 -18.96 17.53 -0.57
N HIS A 107 -17.85 17.59 0.17
CA HIS A 107 -17.28 18.84 0.69
C HIS A 107 -15.90 19.18 0.14
N GLY A 108 -15.31 18.33 -0.71
CA GLY A 108 -13.97 18.53 -1.27
C GLY A 108 -13.84 19.77 -2.18
N ARG A 109 -14.98 20.35 -2.58
CA ARG A 109 -15.05 21.61 -3.34
C ARG A 109 -15.40 22.83 -2.47
N SER A 110 -15.48 22.67 -1.16
CA SER A 110 -15.70 23.81 -0.24
C SER A 110 -14.47 24.70 -0.17
N ASP A 111 -14.66 25.98 0.16
CA ASP A 111 -13.57 26.95 0.25
C ASP A 111 -12.49 26.53 1.25
N TRP A 112 -12.85 25.77 2.28
CA TRP A 112 -11.91 25.30 3.32
C TRP A 112 -11.23 23.97 2.98
N ALA A 113 -11.74 23.20 2.01
CA ALA A 113 -11.12 21.95 1.61
C ALA A 113 -9.76 22.18 0.92
N ALA A 114 -9.68 23.14 -0.02
CA ALA A 114 -8.46 23.45 -0.75
C ALA A 114 -7.22 23.70 0.14
N PRO A 115 -7.25 24.60 1.15
CA PRO A 115 -6.08 24.86 2.00
C PRO A 115 -5.72 23.67 2.90
N VAL A 116 -6.72 22.94 3.43
CA VAL A 116 -6.50 21.74 4.24
C VAL A 116 -5.79 20.67 3.41
N LEU A 117 -6.31 20.42 2.22
CA LEU A 117 -5.75 19.46 1.28
C LEU A 117 -4.37 19.90 0.81
N LEU A 118 -4.12 21.19 0.56
CA LEU A 118 -2.79 21.69 0.16
C LEU A 118 -1.71 21.35 1.20
N GLY A 119 -1.98 21.64 2.48
CA GLY A 119 -1.08 21.26 3.58
C GLY A 119 -0.86 19.75 3.64
N LEU A 120 -1.94 18.98 3.49
CA LEU A 120 -1.90 17.53 3.49
C LEU A 120 -1.09 16.95 2.31
N LYS A 121 -1.23 17.49 1.10
CA LYS A 121 -0.45 17.10 -0.09
C LYS A 121 1.04 17.34 0.10
N ALA A 122 1.41 18.48 0.66
CA ALA A 122 2.80 18.79 0.97
C ALA A 122 3.40 17.80 1.99
N ALA A 123 2.62 17.44 3.03
CA ALA A 123 3.01 16.39 3.98
C ALA A 123 3.23 15.04 3.28
N VAL A 124 2.31 14.66 2.39
CA VAL A 124 2.39 13.42 1.61
C VAL A 124 3.66 13.34 0.76
N VAL A 125 4.00 14.41 0.03
CA VAL A 125 5.23 14.43 -0.79
C VAL A 125 6.47 14.20 0.09
N ALA A 126 6.52 14.82 1.26
CA ALA A 126 7.60 14.60 2.22
C ALA A 126 7.64 13.16 2.77
N LEU A 127 6.48 12.58 3.08
CA LEU A 127 6.38 11.19 3.57
C LEU A 127 6.79 10.17 2.50
N VAL A 128 6.35 10.35 1.26
CA VAL A 128 6.76 9.50 0.12
C VAL A 128 8.27 9.59 -0.10
N LEU A 129 8.86 10.78 -0.01
CA LEU A 129 10.32 10.94 -0.14
C LEU A 129 11.06 10.28 1.04
N GLN A 130 10.55 10.40 2.27
CA GLN A 130 11.12 9.72 3.42
C GLN A 130 11.03 8.19 3.28
N ALA A 131 9.90 7.68 2.77
CA ALA A 131 9.69 6.27 2.47
C ALA A 131 10.67 5.78 1.39
N LEU A 132 10.87 6.56 0.32
CA LEU A 132 11.85 6.28 -0.73
C LEU A 132 13.25 6.07 -0.15
N LEU A 133 13.71 7.00 0.69
CA LEU A 133 15.04 6.93 1.30
C LEU A 133 15.16 5.74 2.27
N LYS A 134 14.11 5.50 3.08
CA LYS A 134 14.09 4.41 4.07
C LYS A 134 14.06 3.03 3.43
N ILE A 135 13.20 2.83 2.43
CA ILE A 135 13.05 1.57 1.70
C ILE A 135 14.25 1.36 0.78
N GLY A 136 14.73 2.42 0.10
CA GLY A 136 15.91 2.40 -0.75
C GLY A 136 17.16 1.89 -0.02
N LYS A 137 17.44 2.39 1.20
CA LYS A 137 18.54 1.90 2.04
C LYS A 137 18.45 0.40 2.37
N ARG A 138 17.25 -0.18 2.36
CA ARG A 138 17.01 -1.59 2.68
C ARG A 138 17.03 -2.48 1.43
N ALA A 139 16.44 -2.04 0.33
CA ALA A 139 16.28 -2.83 -0.88
C ALA A 139 17.46 -2.73 -1.85
N VAL A 140 18.19 -1.61 -1.88
CA VAL A 140 19.35 -1.40 -2.76
C VAL A 140 20.63 -1.72 -2.01
N LYS A 141 21.18 -2.92 -2.22
CA LYS A 141 22.34 -3.45 -1.48
C LYS A 141 23.60 -3.65 -2.31
N ASP A 142 23.47 -3.71 -3.63
CA ASP A 142 24.54 -4.05 -4.55
C ASP A 142 24.40 -3.30 -5.89
N ARG A 143 25.41 -3.38 -6.75
CA ARG A 143 25.42 -2.66 -8.03
C ARG A 143 24.26 -3.05 -8.95
N MET A 144 23.85 -4.33 -8.95
CA MET A 144 22.74 -4.78 -9.79
C MET A 144 21.40 -4.28 -9.26
N SER A 145 21.17 -4.32 -7.93
CA SER A 145 19.96 -3.73 -7.35
C SER A 145 19.89 -2.22 -7.56
N ALA A 146 21.03 -1.52 -7.52
CA ALA A 146 21.11 -0.09 -7.85
C ALA A 146 20.77 0.18 -9.33
N PHE A 147 21.32 -0.63 -10.25
CA PHE A 147 21.01 -0.55 -11.67
C PHE A 147 19.53 -0.78 -11.94
N VAL A 148 18.93 -1.84 -11.38
CA VAL A 148 17.51 -2.15 -11.56
C VAL A 148 16.63 -1.04 -10.98
N CYS A 149 16.98 -0.49 -9.81
CA CYS A 149 16.27 0.66 -9.23
C CYS A 149 16.30 1.87 -10.17
N GLY A 150 17.48 2.23 -10.68
CA GLY A 150 17.63 3.34 -11.63
C GLY A 150 16.89 3.11 -12.94
N ALA A 151 16.99 1.92 -13.51
CA ALA A 151 16.30 1.55 -14.74
C ALA A 151 14.78 1.59 -14.57
N ALA A 152 14.24 1.06 -13.47
CA ALA A 152 12.81 1.10 -13.17
C ALA A 152 12.31 2.54 -13.03
N PHE A 153 13.05 3.42 -12.34
CA PHE A 153 12.75 4.84 -12.25
C PHE A 153 12.72 5.49 -13.64
N LEU A 154 13.78 5.34 -14.43
CA LEU A 154 13.88 5.97 -15.75
C LEU A 154 12.81 5.48 -16.72
N LEU A 155 12.56 4.17 -16.76
CA LEU A 155 11.53 3.59 -17.63
C LEU A 155 10.16 4.15 -17.25
N LEU A 156 9.78 4.17 -15.99
CA LEU A 156 8.45 4.62 -15.59
C LEU A 156 8.28 6.14 -15.60
N ALA A 157 9.36 6.91 -15.40
CA ALA A 157 9.30 8.37 -15.38
C ALA A 157 9.28 8.97 -16.79
N PHE A 158 9.92 8.31 -17.76
CA PHE A 158 10.17 8.88 -19.08
C PHE A 158 9.64 8.03 -20.24
N THR A 159 8.96 6.92 -19.97
CA THR A 159 8.35 6.07 -21.02
C THR A 159 6.94 5.64 -20.67
N ALA A 160 6.22 5.11 -21.66
CA ALA A 160 4.88 4.53 -21.48
C ALA A 160 4.90 3.03 -21.09
N VAL A 161 6.03 2.49 -20.64
CA VAL A 161 6.15 1.07 -20.28
C VAL A 161 5.25 0.73 -19.08
N PRO A 162 4.38 -0.28 -19.18
CA PRO A 162 3.57 -0.74 -18.06
C PRO A 162 4.44 -1.23 -16.90
N PHE A 163 4.16 -0.74 -15.69
CA PHE A 163 4.81 -1.21 -14.45
C PHE A 163 4.87 -2.74 -14.27
N PRO A 164 3.83 -3.54 -14.59
CA PRO A 164 3.92 -4.99 -14.44
C PRO A 164 5.08 -5.59 -15.25
N LEU A 165 5.39 -5.03 -16.43
CA LEU A 165 6.53 -5.46 -17.24
C LEU A 165 7.87 -5.09 -16.59
N VAL A 166 7.96 -3.94 -15.92
CA VAL A 166 9.16 -3.54 -15.18
C VAL A 166 9.42 -4.48 -14.01
N VAL A 167 8.37 -4.82 -13.24
CA VAL A 167 8.46 -5.79 -12.13
C VAL A 167 8.84 -7.18 -12.63
N LEU A 168 8.18 -7.66 -13.69
CA LEU A 168 8.51 -8.95 -14.31
C LEU A 168 9.95 -8.98 -14.82
N GLY A 169 10.40 -7.92 -15.49
CA GLY A 169 11.78 -7.78 -15.95
C GLY A 169 12.79 -7.83 -14.80
N ALA A 170 12.52 -7.14 -13.69
CA ALA A 170 13.35 -7.19 -12.49
C ALA A 170 13.40 -8.61 -11.88
N GLY A 171 12.26 -9.30 -11.83
CA GLY A 171 12.16 -10.68 -11.36
C GLY A 171 12.96 -11.65 -12.23
N VAL A 172 12.84 -11.56 -13.55
CA VAL A 172 13.59 -12.39 -14.50
C VAL A 172 15.09 -12.13 -14.40
N LEU A 173 15.51 -10.86 -14.37
CA LEU A 173 16.93 -10.51 -14.18
C LEU A 173 17.47 -11.01 -12.84
N GLY A 174 16.66 -10.96 -11.78
CA GLY A 174 17.05 -11.46 -10.46
C GLY A 174 17.19 -12.98 -10.46
N TRP A 175 16.27 -13.67 -11.12
CA TRP A 175 16.32 -15.12 -11.28
C TRP A 175 17.57 -15.57 -12.03
N LEU A 176 17.88 -14.92 -13.15
CA LEU A 176 19.03 -15.25 -14.01
C LEU A 176 20.38 -14.83 -13.42
N SER A 177 20.41 -13.81 -12.56
CA SER A 177 21.65 -13.30 -11.93
C SER A 177 21.99 -14.00 -10.62
N ALA A 178 21.16 -14.93 -10.17
CA ALA A 178 21.42 -15.68 -8.96
C ALA A 178 22.63 -16.59 -9.14
N LYS A 179 23.58 -16.50 -8.21
CA LYS A 179 24.70 -17.43 -8.15
C LYS A 179 24.21 -18.69 -7.44
N ASP A 180 24.47 -19.85 -8.04
CA ASP A 180 24.20 -21.14 -7.41
C ASP A 180 25.11 -21.31 -6.19
N VAL A 181 24.61 -20.90 -5.03
CA VAL A 181 25.12 -21.38 -3.76
C VAL A 181 24.27 -22.61 -3.43
N SER A 182 24.69 -23.75 -3.98
CA SER A 182 24.05 -25.04 -3.77
C SER A 182 24.35 -25.53 -2.35
N GLU A 183 23.59 -25.06 -1.36
CA GLU A 183 23.37 -25.88 -0.16
C GLU A 183 22.06 -26.64 -0.33
N PRO A 184 22.06 -27.98 -0.19
CA PRO A 184 20.85 -28.77 -0.23
C PRO A 184 20.01 -28.44 1.00
N VAL A 185 19.10 -27.49 0.85
CA VAL A 185 18.15 -27.16 1.91
C VAL A 185 17.10 -28.26 1.95
N ALA A 186 16.92 -28.88 3.12
CA ALA A 186 15.88 -29.88 3.34
C ALA A 186 14.52 -29.35 2.84
N ASP A 187 13.84 -30.14 2.02
CA ASP A 187 12.51 -29.81 1.54
C ASP A 187 11.61 -29.53 2.77
N PRO A 188 10.79 -28.47 2.73
CA PRO A 188 9.88 -28.24 3.84
C PRO A 188 8.97 -29.43 4.02
N THR A 189 8.49 -29.57 5.25
CA THR A 189 7.46 -30.55 5.62
C THR A 189 6.37 -30.61 4.56
N SER A 190 6.00 -31.84 4.18
CA SER A 190 4.95 -32.11 3.20
C SER A 190 3.70 -31.28 3.51
N PRO A 191 2.98 -30.78 2.49
CA PRO A 191 1.76 -30.01 2.70
C PRO A 191 0.83 -30.77 3.65
N THR A 192 0.37 -30.09 4.70
CA THR A 192 -0.49 -30.70 5.71
C THR A 192 -1.82 -31.10 5.06
N ARG A 193 -2.40 -32.24 5.47
CA ARG A 193 -3.71 -32.69 4.98
C ARG A 193 -4.72 -31.53 5.14
N GLY A 194 -5.30 -31.08 4.03
CA GLY A 194 -6.31 -30.01 4.00
C GLY A 194 -5.81 -28.65 3.48
N GLN A 195 -4.50 -28.43 3.34
CA GLN A 195 -3.94 -27.17 2.85
C GLN A 195 -4.48 -26.78 1.46
N GLY A 196 -4.63 -27.74 0.54
CA GLY A 196 -5.20 -27.50 -0.79
C GLY A 196 -6.67 -27.06 -0.75
N ARG A 197 -7.46 -27.56 0.20
CA ARG A 197 -8.86 -27.14 0.39
C ARG A 197 -8.94 -25.72 0.94
N THR A 198 -8.09 -25.39 1.91
CA THR A 198 -7.99 -24.02 2.45
C THR A 198 -7.53 -23.04 1.37
N ALA A 199 -6.53 -23.42 0.56
CA ALA A 199 -6.07 -22.61 -0.56
C ALA A 199 -7.21 -22.34 -1.56
N LEU A 200 -7.93 -23.39 -1.97
CA LEU A 200 -9.07 -23.25 -2.87
C LEU A 200 -10.16 -22.37 -2.27
N ALA A 201 -10.50 -22.55 -1.00
CA ALA A 201 -11.51 -21.74 -0.32
C ALA A 201 -11.11 -20.25 -0.28
N CYS A 202 -9.87 -19.93 0.11
CA CYS A 202 -9.38 -18.55 0.10
C CYS A 202 -9.32 -17.96 -1.31
N LEU A 203 -8.91 -18.75 -2.31
CA LEU A 203 -8.89 -18.32 -3.70
C LEU A 203 -10.29 -18.02 -4.24
N VAL A 204 -11.26 -18.90 -3.97
CA VAL A 204 -12.66 -18.69 -4.34
C VAL A 204 -13.22 -17.45 -3.65
N LEU A 205 -12.97 -17.28 -2.34
CA LEU A 205 -13.44 -16.10 -1.60
C LEU A 205 -12.83 -14.79 -2.12
N TRP A 206 -11.56 -14.82 -2.52
CA TRP A 206 -10.91 -13.66 -3.11
C TRP A 206 -11.49 -13.32 -4.50
N LEU A 207 -11.64 -14.33 -5.37
CA LEU A 207 -12.06 -14.13 -6.76
C LEU A 207 -13.58 -14.01 -6.96
N ALA A 208 -14.39 -14.51 -6.02
CA ALA A 208 -15.85 -14.49 -6.11
C ALA A 208 -16.45 -13.10 -6.38
N PRO A 209 -16.13 -12.02 -5.64
CA PRO A 209 -16.70 -10.70 -5.92
C PRO A 209 -16.25 -10.14 -7.28
N ILE A 210 -15.02 -10.43 -7.70
CA ILE A 210 -14.51 -10.05 -9.03
C ILE A 210 -15.33 -10.77 -10.11
N GLY A 211 -15.48 -12.08 -9.99
CA GLY A 211 -16.26 -12.91 -10.92
C GLY A 211 -17.72 -12.51 -10.97
N LEU A 212 -18.33 -12.18 -9.82
CA LEU A 212 -19.70 -11.69 -9.75
C LEU A 212 -19.87 -10.35 -10.46
N ALA A 213 -18.95 -9.40 -10.27
CA ALA A 213 -18.99 -8.11 -10.96
C ALA A 213 -18.88 -8.29 -12.49
N TRP A 214 -18.01 -9.20 -12.94
CA TRP A 214 -17.89 -9.55 -14.36
C TRP A 214 -19.10 -10.28 -14.92
N LEU A 215 -19.77 -11.12 -14.13
CA LEU A 215 -20.97 -11.83 -14.55
C LEU A 215 -22.19 -10.90 -14.67
N LEU A 216 -22.36 -10.00 -13.71
CA LEU A 216 -23.52 -9.11 -13.65
C LEU A 216 -23.39 -7.89 -14.58
N ALA A 217 -22.18 -7.32 -14.69
CA ALA A 217 -21.93 -6.13 -15.47
C ALA A 217 -20.52 -6.18 -16.09
N PRO A 218 -20.30 -7.01 -17.14
CA PRO A 218 -19.03 -7.07 -17.85
C PRO A 218 -18.59 -5.68 -18.33
N GLY A 219 -17.32 -5.34 -18.12
CA GLY A 219 -16.76 -4.04 -18.53
C GLY A 219 -17.15 -2.85 -17.64
N SER A 220 -17.96 -3.03 -16.59
CA SER A 220 -18.25 -1.97 -15.63
C SER A 220 -17.00 -1.53 -14.85
N THR A 221 -17.03 -0.30 -14.32
CA THR A 221 -15.97 0.23 -13.45
C THR A 221 -15.68 -0.73 -12.29
N LEU A 222 -16.70 -1.29 -11.65
CA LEU A 222 -16.55 -2.20 -10.51
C LEU A 222 -15.81 -3.50 -10.90
N ALA A 223 -16.11 -4.05 -12.08
CA ALA A 223 -15.44 -5.23 -12.61
C ALA A 223 -13.95 -4.97 -12.91
N TRP A 224 -13.64 -3.82 -13.50
CA TRP A 224 -12.26 -3.38 -13.75
C TRP A 224 -11.49 -3.06 -12.46
N MET A 225 -12.14 -2.44 -11.48
CA MET A 225 -11.59 -2.23 -10.14
C MET A 225 -11.20 -3.56 -9.49
N GLY A 226 -12.07 -4.56 -9.57
CA GLY A 226 -11.78 -5.89 -9.04
C GLY A 226 -10.51 -6.52 -9.63
N LEU A 227 -10.34 -6.45 -10.96
CA LEU A 227 -9.13 -6.94 -11.62
C LEU A 227 -7.90 -6.09 -11.34
N ALA A 228 -8.03 -4.76 -11.36
CA ALA A 228 -6.91 -3.86 -11.15
C ALA A 228 -6.35 -3.97 -9.72
N PHE A 229 -7.23 -3.88 -8.71
CA PHE A 229 -6.86 -3.99 -7.30
C PHE A 229 -6.48 -5.42 -6.91
N GLY A 230 -7.16 -6.43 -7.45
CA GLY A 230 -6.78 -7.84 -7.23
C GLY A 230 -5.43 -8.18 -7.85
N GLY A 231 -5.19 -7.77 -9.09
CA GLY A 231 -3.91 -7.95 -9.77
C GLY A 231 -2.78 -7.25 -9.01
N LEU A 232 -3.01 -6.01 -8.57
CA LEU A 232 -2.12 -5.25 -7.69
C LEU A 232 -1.74 -6.03 -6.43
N ALA A 233 -2.73 -6.56 -5.72
CA ALA A 233 -2.50 -7.29 -4.49
C ALA A 233 -1.66 -8.57 -4.71
N ALA A 234 -1.83 -9.22 -5.86
CA ALA A 234 -1.08 -10.42 -6.23
C ALA A 234 0.42 -10.14 -6.50
N ILE A 235 0.75 -8.94 -6.99
CA ILE A 235 2.10 -8.57 -7.42
C ILE A 235 2.79 -7.53 -6.53
N SER A 236 2.15 -7.13 -5.42
CA SER A 236 2.64 -6.08 -4.52
C SER A 236 3.76 -6.58 -3.61
N PHE A 237 4.99 -6.60 -4.12
CA PHE A 237 6.22 -6.80 -3.34
C PHE A 237 6.86 -5.43 -3.03
N GLY A 238 7.34 -5.23 -1.80
CA GLY A 238 7.99 -3.98 -1.39
C GLY A 238 7.08 -2.96 -0.68
N GLY A 239 5.94 -3.42 -0.15
CA GLY A 239 5.06 -2.64 0.72
C GLY A 239 4.11 -1.68 0.01
N ALA A 240 3.27 -1.00 0.79
CA ALA A 240 2.16 -0.18 0.30
C ALA A 240 2.60 0.88 -0.74
N TYR A 241 3.73 1.57 -0.54
CA TYR A 241 4.19 2.64 -1.43
C TYR A 241 4.51 2.17 -2.86
N ALA A 242 4.96 0.92 -3.04
CA ALA A 242 5.20 0.36 -4.38
C ALA A 242 3.87 0.14 -5.12
N ALA A 243 2.87 -0.38 -4.41
CA ALA A 243 1.52 -0.57 -4.95
C ALA A 243 0.84 0.75 -5.33
N LEU A 244 1.11 1.83 -4.57
CA LEU A 244 0.58 3.17 -4.83
C LEU A 244 1.02 3.74 -6.19
N ALA A 245 2.24 3.48 -6.62
CA ALA A 245 2.72 4.01 -7.89
C ALA A 245 1.98 3.39 -9.08
N TYR A 246 1.72 2.09 -9.03
CA TYR A 246 0.87 1.44 -10.02
C TYR A 246 -0.59 1.88 -9.92
N LEU A 247 -1.11 2.06 -8.70
CA LEU A 247 -2.44 2.62 -8.49
C LEU A 247 -2.60 3.98 -9.19
N GLY A 248 -1.58 4.85 -9.10
CA GLY A 248 -1.51 6.11 -9.85
C GLY A 248 -1.64 5.93 -11.36
N GLN A 249 -0.86 5.01 -11.94
CA GLN A 249 -0.91 4.70 -13.37
C GLN A 249 -2.28 4.12 -13.79
N ALA A 250 -2.80 3.15 -13.03
CA ALA A 250 -4.08 2.52 -13.31
C ALA A 250 -5.23 3.53 -13.19
N ALA A 251 -5.27 4.30 -12.11
CA ALA A 251 -6.31 5.32 -11.91
C ALA A 251 -6.29 6.39 -13.01
N SER A 252 -5.09 6.78 -13.48
CA SER A 252 -4.96 7.70 -14.62
C SER A 252 -5.39 7.06 -15.94
N ALA A 253 -5.01 5.80 -16.21
CA ALA A 253 -5.31 5.09 -17.44
C ALA A 253 -6.82 4.80 -17.59
N PHE A 254 -7.49 4.44 -16.50
CA PHE A 254 -8.94 4.23 -16.48
C PHE A 254 -9.74 5.53 -16.29
N GLY A 255 -9.07 6.67 -16.07
CA GLY A 255 -9.74 7.95 -15.83
C GLY A 255 -10.54 7.99 -14.52
N TRP A 256 -10.19 7.16 -13.53
CA TRP A 256 -10.89 7.12 -12.25
C TRP A 256 -10.64 8.37 -11.42
N LEU A 257 -9.38 8.79 -11.32
CA LEU A 257 -8.96 9.93 -10.51
C LEU A 257 -7.94 10.79 -11.26
N THR A 258 -7.97 12.09 -11.01
CA THR A 258 -6.90 13.02 -11.37
C THR A 258 -5.67 12.84 -10.47
N ALA A 259 -4.53 13.39 -10.88
CA ALA A 259 -3.33 13.41 -10.05
C ALA A 259 -3.53 14.12 -8.71
N THR A 260 -4.30 15.21 -8.73
CA THR A 260 -4.63 15.98 -7.53
C THR A 260 -5.55 15.21 -6.59
N GLN A 261 -6.54 14.48 -7.11
CA GLN A 261 -7.40 13.58 -6.33
C GLN A 261 -6.60 12.41 -5.73
N MET A 262 -5.64 11.85 -6.47
CA MET A 262 -4.77 10.80 -5.95
C MET A 262 -3.94 11.30 -4.76
N LEU A 263 -3.40 12.51 -4.86
CA LEU A 263 -2.69 13.19 -3.78
C LEU A 263 -3.60 13.45 -2.57
N ASP A 264 -4.84 13.90 -2.79
CA ASP A 264 -5.84 14.08 -1.72
C ASP A 264 -6.12 12.77 -0.99
N GLY A 265 -6.40 11.70 -1.75
CA GLY A 265 -6.68 10.37 -1.20
C GLY A 265 -5.53 9.81 -0.40
N LEU A 266 -4.29 9.98 -0.88
CA LEU A 266 -3.10 9.56 -0.16
C LEU A 266 -2.94 10.34 1.15
N GLY A 267 -3.18 11.64 1.10
CA GLY A 267 -3.22 12.49 2.28
C GLY A 267 -4.19 12.01 3.34
N LEU A 268 -5.42 11.75 2.93
CA LEU A 268 -6.46 11.23 3.82
C LEU A 268 -6.04 9.87 4.40
N ALA A 269 -5.48 8.97 3.58
CA ALA A 269 -5.02 7.66 4.05
C ALA A 269 -3.92 7.74 5.11
N GLU A 270 -2.97 8.66 5.00
CA GLU A 270 -1.93 8.89 6.02
C GLU A 270 -2.50 9.42 7.36
N THR A 271 -3.71 9.98 7.35
CA THR A 271 -4.42 10.39 8.59
C THR A 271 -5.30 9.29 9.19
N THR A 272 -5.43 8.15 8.53
CA THR A 272 -6.27 7.04 9.02
C THR A 272 -5.46 6.03 9.83
N PRO A 273 -6.07 5.38 10.83
CA PRO A 273 -5.47 4.21 11.45
C PRO A 273 -5.46 3.04 10.45
N GLY A 274 -4.45 2.21 10.50
CA GLY A 274 -4.34 1.04 9.63
C GLY A 274 -3.46 1.29 8.40
N PRO A 275 -3.31 0.28 7.54
CA PRO A 275 -2.26 0.25 6.52
C PRO A 275 -2.51 1.28 5.43
N LEU A 276 -1.45 1.99 5.02
CA LEU A 276 -1.50 3.07 4.02
C LEU A 276 -2.18 2.67 2.70
N ILE A 277 -2.13 1.39 2.35
CA ILE A 277 -2.78 0.84 1.16
C ILE A 277 -4.31 1.03 1.19
N LEU A 278 -4.90 1.44 2.31
CA LEU A 278 -6.30 1.89 2.40
C LEU A 278 -6.62 3.07 1.49
N VAL A 279 -5.63 3.80 0.95
CA VAL A 279 -5.86 4.76 -0.16
C VAL A 279 -6.59 4.11 -1.33
N PHE A 280 -6.44 2.81 -1.56
CA PHE A 280 -7.16 2.06 -2.60
C PHE A 280 -8.68 2.15 -2.40
N VAL A 281 -9.16 2.21 -1.16
CA VAL A 281 -10.58 2.39 -0.82
C VAL A 281 -11.07 3.74 -1.36
N PHE A 282 -10.29 4.80 -1.20
CA PHE A 282 -10.62 6.10 -1.76
C PHE A 282 -10.63 6.11 -3.28
N VAL A 283 -9.63 5.48 -3.91
CA VAL A 283 -9.58 5.35 -5.37
C VAL A 283 -10.79 4.59 -5.89
N GLY A 284 -11.13 3.47 -5.24
CA GLY A 284 -12.32 2.68 -5.54
C GLY A 284 -13.61 3.49 -5.36
N PHE A 285 -13.73 4.21 -4.25
CA PHE A 285 -14.91 4.99 -3.91
C PHE A 285 -15.12 6.17 -4.86
N VAL A 286 -14.12 7.04 -4.99
CA VAL A 286 -14.20 8.26 -5.79
C VAL A 286 -14.23 7.95 -7.28
N GLY A 287 -13.50 6.91 -7.73
CA GLY A 287 -13.54 6.46 -9.12
C GLY A 287 -14.90 5.88 -9.51
N ALA A 288 -15.50 5.05 -8.65
CA ALA A 288 -16.83 4.50 -8.92
C ALA A 288 -17.92 5.58 -8.81
N PHE A 289 -17.81 6.52 -7.87
CA PHE A 289 -18.75 7.65 -7.75
C PHE A 289 -18.79 8.50 -9.04
N GLN A 290 -17.62 8.84 -9.58
CA GLN A 290 -17.51 9.73 -10.74
C GLN A 290 -17.93 9.09 -12.07
N THR A 291 -17.83 7.77 -12.18
CA THR A 291 -18.16 7.02 -13.41
C THR A 291 -19.58 6.46 -13.41
N ALA A 292 -20.23 6.41 -12.25
CA ALA A 292 -21.59 5.93 -12.09
C ALA A 292 -22.62 6.95 -12.57
N ALA A 293 -23.78 6.44 -13.02
CA ALA A 293 -24.96 7.27 -13.21
C ALA A 293 -25.38 7.91 -11.87
N PRO A 294 -25.90 9.16 -11.86
CA PRO A 294 -26.16 9.92 -10.62
C PRO A 294 -27.00 9.17 -9.58
N GLU A 295 -27.98 8.39 -10.03
CA GLU A 295 -28.88 7.62 -9.18
C GLU A 295 -28.20 6.42 -8.47
N TRP A 296 -27.10 5.91 -9.03
CA TRP A 296 -26.33 4.78 -8.48
C TRP A 296 -25.01 5.20 -7.84
N ALA A 297 -24.66 6.49 -7.92
CA ALA A 297 -23.32 6.99 -7.58
C ALA A 297 -22.86 6.60 -6.17
N TRP A 298 -23.70 6.78 -5.15
CA TRP A 298 -23.37 6.43 -3.77
C TRP A 298 -23.23 4.93 -3.53
N VAL A 299 -24.12 4.13 -4.11
CA VAL A 299 -24.08 2.67 -3.97
C VAL A 299 -22.82 2.13 -4.64
N LEU A 300 -22.54 2.55 -5.87
CA LEU A 300 -21.35 2.13 -6.61
C LEU A 300 -20.06 2.67 -5.97
N ALA A 301 -20.08 3.85 -5.34
CA ALA A 301 -18.95 4.35 -4.58
C ALA A 301 -18.61 3.45 -3.39
N ILE A 302 -19.60 3.09 -2.56
CA ILE A 302 -19.39 2.18 -1.44
C ILE A 302 -18.91 0.82 -1.94
N LEU A 303 -19.55 0.27 -2.99
CA LEU A 303 -19.14 -1.00 -3.58
C LEU A 303 -17.72 -0.94 -4.18
N GLY A 304 -17.34 0.17 -4.82
CA GLY A 304 -15.99 0.39 -5.34
C GLY A 304 -14.93 0.41 -4.24
N GLY A 305 -15.20 1.13 -3.14
CA GLY A 305 -14.34 1.14 -1.96
C GLY A 305 -14.23 -0.24 -1.27
N LEU A 306 -15.35 -0.96 -1.15
CA LEU A 306 -15.38 -2.31 -0.57
C LEU A 306 -14.68 -3.34 -1.48
N MET A 307 -14.87 -3.24 -2.80
CA MET A 307 -14.15 -4.06 -3.77
C MET A 307 -12.65 -3.85 -3.61
N ALA A 308 -12.21 -2.59 -3.59
CA ALA A 308 -10.80 -2.25 -3.40
C ALA A 308 -10.23 -2.81 -2.10
N ALA A 309 -10.94 -2.65 -0.97
CA ALA A 309 -10.52 -3.22 0.30
C ALA A 309 -10.42 -4.75 0.22
N TRP A 310 -11.48 -5.41 -0.23
CA TRP A 310 -11.54 -6.86 -0.28
C TRP A 310 -10.43 -7.45 -1.14
N THR A 311 -10.30 -6.99 -2.39
CA THR A 311 -9.31 -7.55 -3.31
C THR A 311 -7.87 -7.25 -2.92
N THR A 312 -7.65 -6.21 -2.11
CA THR A 312 -6.33 -5.85 -1.58
C THR A 312 -5.91 -6.72 -0.40
N PHE A 313 -6.82 -6.98 0.55
CA PHE A 313 -6.49 -7.68 1.80
C PHE A 313 -6.83 -9.17 1.79
N ALA A 314 -7.79 -9.63 0.99
CA ALA A 314 -8.19 -11.04 0.91
C ALA A 314 -7.03 -12.00 0.53
N PRO A 315 -6.12 -11.65 -0.41
CA PRO A 315 -4.99 -12.52 -0.79
C PRO A 315 -4.08 -12.87 0.36
N SER A 316 -3.89 -11.95 1.32
CA SER A 316 -3.07 -12.19 2.51
C SER A 316 -3.52 -13.41 3.29
N PHE A 317 -4.83 -13.67 3.39
CA PHE A 317 -5.34 -14.86 4.08
C PHE A 317 -4.98 -16.16 3.33
N LEU A 318 -5.02 -16.14 1.99
CA LEU A 318 -4.52 -17.25 1.16
C LEU A 318 -3.04 -17.52 1.46
N TRP A 319 -2.22 -16.47 1.47
CA TRP A 319 -0.78 -16.59 1.69
C TRP A 319 -0.44 -17.05 3.11
N ILE A 320 -1.14 -16.56 4.13
CA ILE A 320 -0.91 -16.98 5.51
C ILE A 320 -1.40 -18.40 5.76
N PHE A 321 -2.62 -18.76 5.34
CA PHE A 321 -3.19 -20.08 5.67
C PHE A 321 -2.69 -21.21 4.78
N ALA A 322 -2.22 -20.90 3.57
CA ALA A 322 -1.81 -21.92 2.60
C ALA A 322 -0.51 -21.61 1.84
N GLY A 323 0.00 -20.38 1.86
CA GLY A 323 1.22 -19.98 1.15
C GLY A 323 2.54 -20.32 1.86
N GLY A 324 2.51 -20.58 3.18
CA GLY A 324 3.69 -20.86 4.02
C GLY A 324 4.78 -21.72 3.36
N PRO A 325 4.48 -22.99 3.02
CA PRO A 325 5.48 -23.89 2.44
C PRO A 325 6.05 -23.42 1.09
N LEU A 326 5.30 -22.66 0.28
CA LEU A 326 5.76 -22.18 -1.01
C LEU A 326 6.81 -21.07 -0.84
N PHE A 327 6.48 -20.07 -0.01
CA PHE A 327 7.36 -18.92 0.18
C PHE A 327 8.59 -19.25 1.02
N GLU A 328 8.51 -20.22 1.95
CA GLU A 328 9.68 -20.76 2.62
C GLU A 328 10.65 -21.45 1.64
N ARG A 329 10.13 -22.24 0.67
CA ARG A 329 10.96 -22.83 -0.40
C ARG A 329 11.64 -21.77 -1.24
N TRP A 330 10.91 -20.72 -1.59
CA TRP A 330 11.44 -19.64 -2.43
C TRP A 330 12.49 -18.81 -1.70
N GLY A 331 12.27 -18.46 -0.43
CA GLY A 331 13.24 -17.71 0.38
C GLY A 331 14.55 -18.45 0.63
N ARG A 332 14.54 -19.79 0.58
CA ARG A 332 15.71 -20.65 0.77
C ARG A 332 16.50 -20.92 -0.52
N ARG A 333 15.89 -20.72 -1.68
CA ARG A 333 16.54 -20.96 -2.98
C ARG A 333 17.22 -19.68 -3.49
N PRO A 334 18.45 -19.75 -4.03
CA PRO A 334 19.17 -18.56 -4.49
C PRO A 334 18.41 -17.75 -5.55
N SER A 335 17.83 -18.40 -6.57
CA SER A 335 17.17 -17.72 -7.70
C SER A 335 15.88 -16.99 -7.34
N PRO A 336 14.90 -17.62 -6.65
CA PRO A 336 13.70 -16.90 -6.22
C PRO A 336 14.01 -15.79 -5.21
N ALA A 337 14.93 -16.02 -4.26
CA ALA A 337 15.31 -14.98 -3.30
C ALA A 337 15.94 -13.77 -4.01
N ARG A 338 16.80 -13.99 -5.01
CA ARG A 338 17.39 -12.91 -5.81
C ARG A 338 16.37 -12.20 -6.70
N ALA A 339 15.40 -12.92 -7.26
CA ALA A 339 14.27 -12.35 -7.99
C ALA A 339 13.46 -11.37 -7.11
N LEU A 340 13.08 -11.80 -5.90
CA LEU A 340 12.35 -10.97 -4.94
C LEU A 340 13.17 -9.73 -4.51
N ALA A 341 14.49 -9.88 -4.35
CA ALA A 341 15.38 -8.78 -4.03
C ALA A 341 15.43 -7.71 -5.15
N LEU A 342 15.53 -8.12 -6.42
CA LEU A 342 15.53 -7.18 -7.54
C LEU A 342 14.14 -6.57 -7.80
N ILE A 343 13.05 -7.31 -7.58
CA ILE A 343 11.70 -6.75 -7.57
C ILE A 343 11.57 -5.65 -6.50
N SER A 344 12.07 -5.91 -5.28
CA SER A 344 12.09 -4.91 -4.20
C SER A 344 12.93 -3.68 -4.56
N ALA A 345 14.04 -3.86 -5.29
CA ALA A 345 14.85 -2.74 -5.79
C ALA A 345 14.13 -1.95 -6.89
N ALA A 346 13.43 -2.62 -7.81
CA ALA A 346 12.60 -1.97 -8.82
C ALA A 346 11.47 -1.15 -8.18
N ALA A 347 10.85 -1.68 -7.13
CA ALA A 347 9.84 -0.99 -6.33
C ALA A 347 10.36 0.33 -5.72
N VAL A 348 11.65 0.44 -5.36
CA VAL A 348 12.24 1.72 -4.93
C VAL A 348 12.26 2.73 -6.08
N GLY A 349 12.68 2.32 -7.28
CA GLY A 349 12.67 3.18 -8.46
C GLY A 349 11.26 3.66 -8.83
N VAL A 350 10.28 2.78 -8.67
CA VAL A 350 8.85 3.04 -8.83
C VAL A 350 8.35 4.10 -7.83
N ILE A 351 8.73 3.98 -6.54
CA ILE A 351 8.41 5.00 -5.53
C ILE A 351 9.06 6.34 -5.89
N GLY A 352 10.28 6.33 -6.44
CA GLY A 352 10.96 7.53 -6.91
C GLY A 352 10.20 8.21 -8.05
N GLN A 353 9.67 7.44 -8.99
CA GLN A 353 8.86 7.95 -10.09
C GLN A 353 7.57 8.58 -9.57
N LEU A 354 6.90 7.92 -8.61
CA LEU A 354 5.70 8.46 -7.98
C LEU A 354 5.99 9.76 -7.21
N ALA A 355 7.11 9.82 -6.49
CA ALA A 355 7.53 11.02 -5.77
C ALA A 355 7.75 12.19 -6.72
N LEU A 356 8.41 11.95 -7.86
CA LEU A 356 8.60 12.96 -8.91
C LEU A 356 7.24 13.40 -9.49
N TRP A 357 6.38 12.44 -9.84
CA TRP A 357 5.07 12.72 -10.41
C TRP A 357 4.20 13.57 -9.46
N PHE A 358 4.18 13.23 -8.17
CA PHE A 358 3.48 14.00 -7.15
C PHE A 358 4.07 15.39 -6.93
N ALA A 359 5.40 15.52 -6.87
CA ALA A 359 6.05 16.80 -6.73
C ALA A 359 5.71 17.73 -7.91
N LEU A 360 5.71 17.21 -9.14
CA LEU A 360 5.35 17.99 -10.31
C LEU A 360 3.90 18.47 -10.27
N HIS A 361 2.94 17.59 -9.95
CA HIS A 361 1.52 17.94 -9.90
C HIS A 361 1.12 18.77 -8.67
N LEU A 362 1.96 18.81 -7.63
CA LEU A 362 1.76 19.67 -6.47
C LEU A 362 2.38 21.06 -6.68
N LEU A 363 3.60 21.11 -7.20
CA LEU A 363 4.39 22.35 -7.30
C LEU A 363 4.05 23.18 -8.52
N PHE A 364 3.56 22.56 -9.60
CA PHE A 364 3.26 23.27 -10.85
C PHE A 364 1.79 23.15 -11.21
N ARG A 365 1.15 24.27 -11.54
CA ARG A 365 -0.27 24.32 -11.89
C ARG A 365 -0.53 23.90 -13.33
N SER A 366 0.46 24.06 -14.21
CA SER A 366 0.39 23.65 -15.62
C SER A 366 1.66 22.93 -16.05
N GLY A 367 1.50 22.08 -17.05
CA GLY A 367 2.58 21.34 -17.67
C GLY A 367 2.09 20.67 -18.95
N GLN A 368 3.04 20.36 -19.83
CA GLN A 368 2.77 19.68 -21.08
C GLN A 368 3.43 18.30 -21.05
N THR A 369 2.69 17.29 -21.49
CA THR A 369 3.26 15.95 -21.69
C THR A 369 3.75 15.86 -23.12
N LEU A 370 5.07 15.75 -23.30
CA LEU A 370 5.66 15.47 -24.61
C LEU A 370 5.67 13.95 -24.84
N GLU A 371 5.13 13.53 -25.98
CA GLU A 371 5.10 12.13 -26.40
C GLU A 371 5.86 11.99 -27.73
N ALA A 372 6.90 11.15 -27.73
CA ALA A 372 7.71 10.85 -28.90
C ALA A 372 7.99 9.33 -28.93
N GLY A 373 7.13 8.59 -29.62
CA GLY A 373 7.19 7.13 -29.64
C GLY A 373 7.00 6.54 -28.24
N PRO A 374 7.94 5.72 -27.72
CA PRO A 374 7.82 5.16 -26.37
C PRO A 374 8.14 6.19 -25.26
N VAL A 375 8.75 7.32 -25.59
CA VAL A 375 9.17 8.35 -24.63
C VAL A 375 7.99 9.26 -24.29
N ARG A 376 7.74 9.43 -23.00
CA ARG A 376 6.67 10.26 -22.45
C ARG A 376 7.22 11.06 -21.27
N VAL A 377 7.31 12.38 -21.42
CA VAL A 377 7.91 13.25 -20.39
C VAL A 377 6.95 14.38 -20.03
N LEU A 378 6.66 14.53 -18.74
CA LEU A 378 5.93 15.67 -18.21
C LEU A 378 6.91 16.84 -18.00
N LEU A 379 6.77 17.88 -18.82
CA LEU A 379 7.50 19.14 -18.66
C LEU A 379 6.61 20.14 -17.93
N PRO A 380 6.91 20.51 -16.67
CA PRO A 380 6.18 21.56 -15.98
C PRO A 380 6.45 22.92 -16.64
N ASP A 381 5.45 23.81 -16.63
CA ASP A 381 5.64 25.21 -16.99
C ASP A 381 6.28 25.94 -15.78
N PRO A 382 7.54 26.45 -15.90
CA PRO A 382 8.21 27.12 -14.79
C PRO A 382 7.46 28.36 -14.27
N ALA A 383 6.67 29.02 -15.11
CA ALA A 383 5.87 30.19 -14.71
C ALA A 383 4.67 29.81 -13.83
N SER A 384 4.28 28.54 -13.82
CA SER A 384 3.14 28.02 -13.08
C SER A 384 3.47 27.53 -11.66
N LEU A 385 4.69 27.80 -11.19
CA LEU A 385 5.18 27.39 -9.88
C LEU A 385 4.30 27.96 -8.75
N ASP A 386 3.77 27.08 -7.92
CA ASP A 386 2.99 27.43 -6.76
C ASP A 386 3.91 27.61 -5.54
N TYR A 387 4.18 28.87 -5.18
CA TYR A 387 5.06 29.22 -4.06
C TYR A 387 4.52 28.76 -2.70
N ALA A 388 3.19 28.71 -2.52
CA ALA A 388 2.58 28.21 -1.29
C ALA A 388 2.83 26.70 -1.16
N ALA A 389 2.60 25.95 -2.23
CA ALA A 389 2.88 24.51 -2.28
C ALA A 389 4.38 24.22 -2.05
N LEU A 390 5.27 25.00 -2.67
CA LEU A 390 6.71 24.89 -2.48
C LEU A 390 7.12 25.14 -1.02
N GLY A 391 6.66 26.26 -0.43
CA GLY A 391 6.96 26.62 0.95
C GLY A 391 6.47 25.56 1.94
N LEU A 392 5.24 25.06 1.75
CA LEU A 392 4.69 23.97 2.55
C LEU A 392 5.49 22.66 2.37
N THR A 393 5.92 22.34 1.16
CA THR A 393 6.71 21.12 0.91
C THR A 393 8.07 21.20 1.59
N VAL A 394 8.75 22.34 1.52
CA VAL A 394 10.02 22.57 2.24
C VAL A 394 9.82 22.46 3.76
N LEU A 395 8.75 23.06 4.29
CA LEU A 395 8.39 22.94 5.71
C LEU A 395 8.14 21.48 6.11
N ALA A 396 7.36 20.74 5.32
CA ALA A 396 7.07 19.33 5.57
C ALA A 396 8.35 18.49 5.59
N LEU A 397 9.27 18.70 4.63
CA LEU A 397 10.56 18.00 4.60
C LEU A 397 11.43 18.30 5.83
N ALA A 398 11.44 19.56 6.29
CA ALA A 398 12.17 19.94 7.50
C ALA A 398 11.59 19.29 8.77
N LEU A 399 10.26 19.11 8.82
CA LEU A 399 9.55 18.54 9.96
C LEU A 399 9.49 17.01 9.95
N ALA A 400 9.57 16.35 8.78
CA ALA A 400 9.40 14.90 8.62
C ALA A 400 10.40 14.06 9.43
N SER A 401 11.57 14.62 9.74
CA SER A 401 12.58 13.97 10.59
C SER A 401 12.49 14.33 12.07
N ARG A 402 11.70 15.35 12.43
CA ARG A 402 11.65 15.95 13.77
C ARG A 402 10.35 15.70 14.52
N LEU A 403 9.25 15.51 13.81
CA LEU A 403 7.92 15.32 14.39
C LEU A 403 7.36 13.93 14.08
N PRO A 404 6.56 13.34 14.99
CA PRO A 404 5.72 12.21 14.66
C PRO A 404 4.79 12.54 13.49
N MET A 405 4.52 11.54 12.64
CA MET A 405 3.74 11.69 11.40
C MET A 405 2.43 12.47 11.59
N LEU A 406 1.60 12.10 12.57
CA LEU A 406 0.31 12.76 12.82
C LEU A 406 0.48 14.22 13.26
N ALA A 407 1.49 14.51 14.08
CA ALA A 407 1.78 15.88 14.51
C ALA A 407 2.25 16.74 13.33
N MET A 408 3.10 16.18 12.46
CA MET A 408 3.49 16.85 11.23
C MET A 408 2.28 17.15 10.34
N ILE A 409 1.40 16.17 10.11
CA ILE A 409 0.19 16.38 9.31
C ILE A 409 -0.68 17.49 9.91
N GLY A 410 -0.89 17.49 11.23
CA GLY A 410 -1.64 18.54 11.92
C GLY A 410 -1.04 19.93 11.73
N VAL A 411 0.29 20.07 11.85
CA VAL A 411 1.01 21.33 11.58
C VAL A 411 0.84 21.75 10.12
N MET A 412 0.94 20.82 9.17
CA MET A 412 0.82 21.13 7.76
C MET A 412 -0.60 21.57 7.37
N ILE A 413 -1.63 20.93 7.92
CA ILE A 413 -3.03 21.36 7.74
C ILE A 413 -3.22 22.77 8.30
N ALA A 414 -2.74 23.04 9.51
CA ALA A 414 -2.83 24.37 10.12
C ALA A 414 -2.09 25.43 9.29
N ALA A 415 -0.90 25.11 8.77
CA ALA A 415 -0.13 26.01 7.91
C ALA A 415 -0.88 26.31 6.59
N GLY A 416 -1.50 25.31 5.96
CA GLY A 416 -2.33 25.52 4.77
C GLY A 416 -3.53 26.44 5.04
N VAL A 417 -4.21 26.24 6.18
CA VAL A 417 -5.32 27.10 6.61
C VAL A 417 -4.86 28.54 6.89
N LEU A 418 -3.71 28.71 7.55
CA LEU A 418 -3.13 30.02 7.85
C LEU A 418 -2.75 30.79 6.59
N LEU A 419 -2.17 30.12 5.59
CA LEU A 419 -1.85 30.77 4.30
C LEU A 419 -3.09 31.37 3.64
N LYS A 420 -4.22 30.65 3.69
CA LYS A 420 -5.50 31.18 3.19
C LYS A 420 -5.96 32.39 4.01
N MET A 421 -5.87 32.33 5.34
CA MET A 421 -6.28 33.44 6.20
C MET A 421 -5.46 34.73 5.95
N VAL A 422 -4.20 34.58 5.53
CA VAL A 422 -3.30 35.71 5.22
C VAL A 422 -3.38 36.12 3.73
N GLY A 423 -4.17 35.41 2.91
CA GLY A 423 -4.36 35.73 1.48
C GLY A 423 -3.20 35.30 0.58
N LEU A 424 -2.40 34.31 1.01
CA LEU A 424 -1.19 33.83 0.31
C LEU A 424 -1.41 32.51 -0.45
N SER A 425 -2.61 31.93 -0.41
CA SER A 425 -2.96 30.67 -1.09
C SER A 425 -4.37 30.65 -1.63
#